data_AF-R6C7C8-F1
#
_entry.id   AF-R6C7C8-F1
#
_cell.length_a   1.000
_cell.length_b   1.000
_cell.length_c   1.000
_cell.angle_alpha   90.00
_cell.angle_beta   90.00
_cell.angle_gamma   90.00
#
_symmetry.space_group_name_H-M   'P 1'
#
loop_
_entity.id
_entity.type
_entity.pdbx_description
1 polymer ?
#
loop_
_entity_poly.entity_id
_entity_poly.type
_entity_poly.pdbx_seq_one_letter_code
_entity_poly.pdbx_strand_id
1 'polypeptide(L)'
;MKAKITPRKEMVLLYRPEQADAQEKLPQLLEEMGIEYRLVAQEELSMWTGELAGYLHHTPEQAEREDYPQLTAAMAMGGFNSRRLDQLLKGVAAQGISLPIKMVITPHNERWEFGQLIQEVSQEHALFMAMERLKRLSDRASRLTQPDEEIRLLIKQSKELLAQMNRNDDRQPSKEELDQAADRLEQLLTK
;
A
#
# COMPACT_ATOMS: atom_id res chain seq x y z
N MET A 1 11.22 -24.17 23.96
CA MET A 1 9.77 -24.46 24.06
C MET A 1 9.09 -23.78 22.88
N LYS A 2 8.45 -24.52 21.96
CA LYS A 2 7.70 -23.90 20.86
C LYS A 2 6.34 -23.46 21.43
N ALA A 3 6.14 -22.15 21.58
CA ALA A 3 4.86 -21.61 22.02
C ALA A 3 3.76 -22.12 21.08
N LYS A 4 2.70 -22.71 21.65
CA LYS A 4 1.47 -23.00 20.91
C LYS A 4 0.80 -21.66 20.61
N ILE A 5 1.11 -21.09 19.44
CA ILE A 5 0.40 -19.92 18.93
C ILE A 5 -0.94 -20.45 18.43
N THR A 6 -2.03 -20.13 19.13
CA THR A 6 -3.38 -20.34 18.60
C THR A 6 -3.47 -19.59 17.28
N PRO A 7 -3.86 -20.24 16.17
CA PRO A 7 -3.98 -19.55 14.89
C PRO A 7 -5.01 -18.43 15.04
N ARG A 8 -4.63 -17.22 14.61
CA ARG A 8 -5.53 -16.06 14.61
C ARG A 8 -6.67 -16.31 13.63
N LYS A 9 -7.86 -15.81 13.95
CA LYS A 9 -9.01 -15.84 13.06
C LYS A 9 -8.70 -15.04 11.79
N GLU A 10 -9.06 -15.59 10.62
CA GLU A 10 -8.98 -14.87 9.35
C GLU A 10 -10.03 -13.78 9.30
N MET A 11 -9.62 -12.55 9.01
CA MET A 11 -10.47 -11.36 9.00
C MET A 11 -9.95 -10.32 8.00
N VAL A 12 -10.87 -9.58 7.38
CA VAL A 12 -10.54 -8.43 6.53
C VAL A 12 -11.18 -7.15 7.06
N LEU A 13 -10.37 -6.13 7.33
CA LEU A 13 -10.85 -4.77 7.58
C LEU A 13 -10.90 -4.00 6.27
N LEU A 14 -12.04 -3.35 6.01
CA LEU A 14 -12.29 -2.56 4.81
C LEU A 14 -12.55 -1.12 5.19
N TYR A 15 -11.86 -0.20 4.52
CA TYR A 15 -12.08 1.23 4.65
C TYR A 15 -12.42 1.80 3.29
N ARG A 16 -13.57 2.49 3.21
CA ARG A 16 -14.09 3.15 2.01
C ARG A 16 -14.06 2.31 0.72
N PRO A 17 -14.51 1.04 0.71
CA PRO A 17 -14.47 0.21 -0.51
C PRO A 17 -15.29 0.80 -1.67
N GLU A 18 -16.24 1.69 -1.40
CA GLU A 18 -17.02 2.45 -2.38
C GLU A 18 -16.17 3.38 -3.26
N GLN A 19 -15.02 3.87 -2.77
CA GLN A 19 -14.12 4.70 -3.57
C GLN A 19 -13.31 3.90 -4.60
N ALA A 20 -13.34 2.57 -4.53
CA ALA A 20 -12.55 1.65 -5.35
C ALA A 20 -13.41 0.74 -6.27
N ASP A 21 -14.69 1.07 -6.49
CA ASP A 21 -15.68 0.21 -7.18
C ASP A 21 -15.73 -1.21 -6.57
N ALA A 22 -15.46 -1.31 -5.26
CA ALA A 22 -15.29 -2.57 -4.54
C ALA A 22 -16.43 -2.83 -3.53
N GLN A 23 -17.38 -1.90 -3.39
CA GLN A 23 -18.40 -1.91 -2.33
C GLN A 23 -19.25 -3.20 -2.31
N GLU A 24 -19.59 -3.76 -3.48
CA GLU A 24 -20.41 -4.97 -3.57
C GLU A 24 -19.56 -6.21 -3.84
N LYS A 25 -18.66 -6.13 -4.84
CA LYS A 25 -17.84 -7.26 -5.30
C LYS A 25 -16.93 -7.81 -4.21
N LEU A 26 -16.33 -6.94 -3.40
CA LEU A 26 -15.35 -7.37 -2.39
C LEU A 26 -16.03 -8.07 -1.20
N PRO A 27 -17.07 -7.51 -0.55
CA PRO A 27 -17.87 -8.27 0.42
C PRO A 27 -18.39 -9.60 -0.11
N GLN A 28 -18.93 -9.62 -1.33
CA GLN A 28 -19.42 -10.86 -1.95
C GLN A 28 -18.32 -11.91 -2.09
N LEU A 29 -17.13 -11.53 -2.60
CA LEU A 29 -15.98 -12.42 -2.69
C LEU A 29 -15.57 -12.96 -1.31
N LEU A 30 -15.55 -12.11 -0.30
CA LEU A 30 -15.16 -12.50 1.07
C LEU A 30 -16.16 -13.50 1.65
N GLU A 31 -17.46 -13.27 1.44
CA GLU A 31 -18.55 -14.19 1.83
C GLU A 31 -18.45 -15.54 1.11
N GLU A 32 -18.25 -15.55 -0.22
CA GLU A 32 -18.04 -16.76 -1.02
C GLU A 32 -16.82 -17.57 -0.54
N MET A 33 -15.79 -16.89 -0.04
CA MET A 33 -14.57 -17.49 0.50
C MET A 33 -14.66 -17.87 1.99
N GLY A 34 -15.80 -17.61 2.65
CA GLY A 34 -16.01 -17.84 4.08
C GLY A 34 -15.09 -17.00 4.97
N ILE A 35 -14.73 -15.79 4.51
CA ILE A 35 -13.85 -14.86 5.21
C ILE A 35 -14.72 -13.82 5.92
N GLU A 36 -14.51 -13.64 7.22
CA GLU A 36 -15.16 -12.56 7.96
C GLU A 36 -14.57 -11.21 7.54
N TYR A 37 -15.41 -10.19 7.46
CA TYR A 37 -14.96 -8.82 7.21
C TYR A 37 -15.67 -7.81 8.09
N ARG A 38 -15.05 -6.65 8.25
CA ARG A 38 -15.61 -5.48 8.94
C ARG A 38 -15.39 -4.23 8.11
N LEU A 39 -16.45 -3.46 7.90
CA LEU A 39 -16.33 -2.08 7.43
C LEU A 39 -15.90 -1.22 8.62
N VAL A 40 -14.82 -0.46 8.45
CA VAL A 40 -14.29 0.46 9.46
C VAL A 40 -14.78 1.87 9.12
N ALA A 41 -15.46 2.49 10.07
CA ALA A 41 -15.98 3.85 9.92
C ALA A 41 -14.87 4.91 10.12
N GLN A 42 -15.14 6.16 9.75
CA GLN A 42 -14.19 7.27 9.90
C GLN A 42 -13.84 7.51 11.37
N GLU A 43 -14.82 7.36 12.26
CA GLU A 43 -14.73 7.57 13.70
C GLU A 43 -13.92 6.47 14.40
N GLU A 44 -13.74 5.33 13.73
CA GLU A 44 -13.00 4.18 14.25
C GLU A 44 -11.52 4.19 13.84
N LEU A 45 -11.06 5.20 13.09
CA LEU A 45 -9.69 5.24 12.59
C LEU A 45 -8.62 5.39 13.68
N SER A 46 -8.97 5.97 14.83
CA SER A 46 -8.10 6.06 16.00
C SER A 46 -8.00 4.75 16.78
N MET A 47 -8.86 3.77 16.48
CA MET A 47 -8.78 2.46 17.12
C MET A 47 -7.58 1.69 16.59
N TRP A 48 -6.99 0.88 17.47
CA TRP A 48 -5.91 -0.02 17.05
C TRP A 48 -6.40 -1.05 16.04
N THR A 49 -5.58 -1.26 15.01
CA THR A 49 -5.85 -2.23 13.93
C THR A 49 -6.17 -3.63 14.49
N GLY A 50 -5.46 -4.05 15.53
CA GLY A 50 -5.68 -5.33 16.21
C GLY A 50 -6.98 -5.39 17.02
N GLU A 51 -7.49 -4.28 17.54
CA GLU A 51 -8.81 -4.24 18.21
C GLU A 51 -9.93 -4.39 17.19
N LEU A 52 -9.84 -3.65 16.07
CA LEU A 52 -10.79 -3.76 14.96
C LEU A 52 -10.86 -5.17 14.39
N ALA A 53 -9.71 -5.84 14.30
CA ALA A 53 -9.58 -7.23 13.83
C ALA A 53 -9.92 -8.30 14.91
N GLY A 54 -10.22 -7.89 16.14
CA GLY A 54 -10.55 -8.80 17.25
C GLY A 54 -9.36 -9.59 17.82
N TYR A 55 -8.13 -9.13 17.58
CA TYR A 55 -6.90 -9.71 18.12
C TYR A 55 -6.47 -9.10 19.46
N LEU A 56 -6.91 -7.88 19.72
CA LEU A 56 -6.65 -7.13 20.95
C LEU A 56 -7.96 -6.81 21.65
N HIS A 57 -7.90 -6.67 22.98
CA HIS A 57 -9.03 -6.18 23.76
C HIS A 57 -9.16 -4.67 23.60
N HIS A 58 -10.41 -4.18 23.63
CA HIS A 58 -10.68 -2.76 23.53
C HIS A 58 -10.07 -1.99 24.71
N THR A 59 -9.35 -0.91 24.41
CA THR A 59 -8.73 -0.05 25.41
C THR A 59 -9.47 1.29 25.48
N PRO A 60 -10.20 1.60 26.56
CA PRO A 60 -11.06 2.78 26.64
C PRO A 60 -10.32 4.13 26.73
N GLU A 61 -8.99 4.13 26.78
CA GLU A 61 -8.15 5.33 26.91
C GLU A 61 -7.63 5.88 25.56
N GLN A 62 -8.11 5.36 24.43
CA GLN A 62 -7.70 5.85 23.12
C GLN A 62 -8.24 7.27 22.90
N ALA A 63 -7.33 8.23 22.71
CA ALA A 63 -7.70 9.58 22.34
C ALA A 63 -8.41 9.56 20.98
N GLU A 64 -9.55 10.24 20.89
CA GLU A 64 -10.21 10.47 19.61
C GLU A 64 -9.29 11.32 18.74
N ARG A 65 -8.93 10.78 17.58
CA ARG A 65 -8.16 11.48 16.57
C ARG A 65 -9.00 11.58 15.32
N GLU A 66 -9.37 12.80 14.98
CA GLU A 66 -10.22 13.08 13.80
C GLU A 66 -9.44 13.74 12.66
N ASP A 67 -8.18 14.12 12.89
CA ASP A 67 -7.34 14.90 11.98
C ASP A 67 -6.47 14.05 11.04
N TYR A 68 -6.98 12.90 10.59
CA TYR A 68 -6.28 12.14 9.56
C TYR A 68 -6.27 12.93 8.23
N PRO A 69 -5.16 12.89 7.47
CA PRO A 69 -5.17 13.38 6.10
C PRO A 69 -6.21 12.60 5.28
N GLN A 70 -6.56 13.10 4.09
CA GLN A 70 -7.54 12.40 3.25
C GLN A 70 -7.04 10.98 2.89
N LEU A 71 -7.57 9.99 3.59
CA LEU A 71 -7.22 8.58 3.42
C LEU A 71 -7.98 7.98 2.23
N THR A 72 -7.29 7.12 1.49
CA THR A 72 -7.82 6.36 0.34
C THR A 72 -8.46 5.04 0.77
N ALA A 73 -9.15 4.37 -0.15
CA ALA A 73 -9.71 3.04 0.07
C ALA A 73 -8.63 2.02 0.44
N ALA A 74 -8.89 1.20 1.46
CA ALA A 74 -7.91 0.28 2.00
C ALA A 74 -8.52 -1.06 2.41
N MET A 75 -7.69 -2.11 2.31
CA MET A 75 -8.00 -3.45 2.79
C MET A 75 -6.84 -3.97 3.66
N ALA A 76 -7.12 -4.32 4.92
CA ALA A 76 -6.17 -4.97 5.81
C ALA A 76 -6.57 -6.42 6.10
N MET A 77 -5.65 -7.34 5.88
CA MET A 77 -5.88 -8.79 5.93
C MET A 77 -5.16 -9.38 7.15
N GLY A 78 -5.90 -9.95 8.09
CA GLY A 78 -5.35 -10.55 9.31
C GLY A 78 -5.55 -12.07 9.37
N GLY A 79 -4.61 -12.77 9.98
CA GLY A 79 -4.76 -14.20 10.32
C GLY A 79 -4.59 -15.19 9.16
N PHE A 80 -4.33 -14.72 7.95
CA PHE A 80 -4.14 -15.56 6.77
C PHE A 80 -2.80 -16.30 6.79
N ASN A 81 -2.82 -17.57 6.37
CA ASN A 81 -1.60 -18.22 5.89
C ASN A 81 -1.33 -17.84 4.41
N SER A 82 -0.11 -18.08 3.93
CA SER A 82 0.31 -17.69 2.57
C SER A 82 -0.62 -18.22 1.48
N ARG A 83 -1.05 -19.48 1.56
CA ARG A 83 -1.94 -20.09 0.54
C ARG A 83 -3.31 -19.41 0.50
N ARG A 84 -3.92 -19.14 1.67
CA ARG A 84 -5.23 -18.48 1.77
C ARG A 84 -5.15 -17.02 1.34
N LEU A 85 -4.09 -16.31 1.72
CA LEU A 85 -3.84 -14.94 1.28
C LEU A 85 -3.71 -14.87 -0.25
N ASP A 86 -2.93 -15.77 -0.85
CA ASP A 86 -2.77 -15.82 -2.31
C ASP A 86 -4.10 -16.11 -3.02
N GLN A 87 -4.95 -16.98 -2.45
CA GLN A 87 -6.27 -17.26 -2.99
C GLN A 87 -7.17 -16.01 -2.95
N LEU A 88 -7.16 -15.26 -1.85
CA LEU A 88 -7.92 -14.02 -1.72
C LEU A 88 -7.43 -12.98 -2.74
N LEU A 89 -6.12 -12.73 -2.82
CA LEU A 89 -5.55 -11.75 -3.74
C LEU A 89 -5.82 -12.10 -5.21
N LYS A 90 -5.79 -13.40 -5.55
CA LYS A 90 -6.18 -13.86 -6.89
C LYS A 90 -7.67 -13.66 -7.17
N GLY A 91 -8.54 -13.91 -6.19
CA GLY A 91 -9.98 -13.65 -6.30
C GLY A 91 -10.26 -12.17 -6.55
N VAL A 92 -9.62 -11.29 -5.76
CA VAL A 92 -9.71 -9.83 -5.91
C VAL A 92 -9.29 -9.40 -7.32
N ALA A 93 -8.15 -9.92 -7.81
CA ALA A 93 -7.68 -9.62 -9.16
C ALA A 93 -8.61 -10.16 -10.26
N ALA A 94 -9.15 -11.37 -10.10
CA ALA A 94 -10.03 -12.01 -11.08
C ALA A 94 -11.38 -11.28 -11.23
N GLN A 95 -11.86 -10.65 -10.16
CA GLN A 95 -13.06 -9.81 -10.19
C GLN A 95 -12.79 -8.37 -10.67
N GLY A 96 -11.55 -8.04 -11.03
CA GLY A 96 -11.16 -6.70 -11.46
C GLY A 96 -11.23 -5.65 -10.35
N ILE A 97 -11.19 -6.08 -9.07
CA ILE A 97 -11.26 -5.17 -7.93
C ILE A 97 -9.90 -4.48 -7.75
N SER A 98 -9.89 -3.15 -7.89
CA SER A 98 -8.69 -2.33 -7.78
C SER A 98 -8.71 -1.48 -6.52
N LEU A 99 -8.24 -2.05 -5.41
CA LEU A 99 -7.97 -1.30 -4.19
C LEU A 99 -6.55 -0.71 -4.22
N PRO A 100 -6.39 0.60 -3.96
CA PRO A 100 -5.08 1.23 -4.00
C PRO A 100 -4.17 0.71 -2.88
N ILE A 101 -4.72 0.47 -1.69
CA ILE A 101 -3.94 0.03 -0.53
C ILE A 101 -4.41 -1.33 -0.03
N LYS A 102 -3.46 -2.26 0.07
CA LYS A 102 -3.65 -3.62 0.57
C LYS A 102 -2.52 -3.92 1.54
N MET A 103 -2.83 -4.37 2.75
CA MET A 103 -1.84 -4.61 3.80
C MET A 103 -2.16 -5.85 4.62
N VAL A 104 -1.16 -6.40 5.30
CA VAL A 104 -1.32 -7.53 6.22
C VAL A 104 -1.23 -7.02 7.66
N ILE A 105 -2.14 -7.47 8.51
CA ILE A 105 -2.07 -7.21 9.94
C ILE A 105 -1.00 -8.12 10.54
N THR A 106 -0.01 -7.52 11.19
CA THR A 106 1.14 -8.19 11.78
C THR A 106 1.29 -7.81 13.25
N PRO A 107 2.05 -8.56 14.06
CA PRO A 107 2.37 -8.16 15.42
C PRO A 107 3.04 -6.78 15.53
N HIS A 108 3.64 -6.27 14.46
CA HIS A 108 4.30 -4.97 14.45
C HIS A 108 3.32 -3.81 14.30
N ASN A 109 2.23 -3.98 13.54
CA ASN A 109 1.28 -2.92 13.22
C ASN A 109 -0.09 -3.05 13.92
N GLU A 110 -0.36 -4.15 14.62
CA GLU A 110 -1.66 -4.36 15.27
C GLU A 110 -1.97 -3.35 16.39
N ARG A 111 -0.96 -2.68 16.94
CA ARG A 111 -1.11 -1.60 17.94
C ARG A 111 -1.03 -0.20 17.35
N TRP A 112 -1.05 -0.09 16.03
CA TRP A 112 -1.12 1.19 15.35
C TRP A 112 -2.58 1.55 15.16
N GLU A 113 -2.88 2.85 15.29
CA GLU A 113 -4.16 3.41 14.85
C GLU A 113 -4.40 3.00 13.39
N PHE A 114 -5.60 2.57 13.06
CA PHE A 114 -5.88 2.11 11.72
C PHE A 114 -5.71 3.21 10.66
N GLY A 115 -6.07 4.45 10.99
CA GLY A 115 -5.82 5.61 10.14
C GLY A 115 -4.33 5.86 9.91
N GLN A 116 -3.50 5.73 10.95
CA GLN A 116 -2.03 5.83 10.83
C GLN A 116 -1.48 4.73 9.92
N LEU A 117 -1.94 3.49 10.08
CA LEU A 117 -1.50 2.37 9.25
C LEU A 117 -1.84 2.59 7.77
N ILE A 118 -3.06 3.04 7.46
CA ILE A 118 -3.45 3.37 6.09
C ILE A 118 -2.55 4.49 5.55
N GLN A 119 -2.31 5.54 6.33
CA GLN A 119 -1.47 6.66 5.93
C GLN A 119 -0.04 6.20 5.60
N GLU A 120 0.60 5.45 6.48
CA GLU A 120 1.98 4.98 6.30
C GLU A 120 2.10 4.14 5.02
N VAL A 121 1.26 3.11 4.89
CA VAL A 121 1.29 2.22 3.72
C VAL A 121 0.95 2.99 2.44
N SER A 122 0.10 4.02 2.52
CA SER A 122 -0.18 4.90 1.38
C SER A 122 1.04 5.69 0.93
N GLN A 123 1.83 6.20 1.87
CA GLN A 123 3.06 6.94 1.57
C GLN A 123 4.12 6.02 0.97
N GLU A 124 4.34 4.84 1.56
CA GLU A 124 5.25 3.83 1.03
C GLU A 124 4.84 3.39 -0.39
N HIS A 125 3.55 3.13 -0.60
CA HIS A 125 3.03 2.74 -1.91
C HIS A 125 3.23 3.83 -2.96
N ALA A 126 2.93 5.10 -2.61
CA ALA A 126 3.11 6.22 -3.52
C ALA A 126 4.59 6.42 -3.90
N LEU A 127 5.50 6.27 -2.94
CA LEU A 127 6.94 6.35 -3.20
C LEU A 127 7.39 5.21 -4.13
N PHE A 128 6.96 3.97 -3.84
CA PHE A 128 7.27 2.81 -4.67
C PHE A 128 6.76 2.97 -6.11
N MET A 129 5.54 3.50 -6.30
CA MET A 129 4.98 3.78 -7.63
C MET A 129 5.79 4.85 -8.39
N ALA A 130 6.22 5.92 -7.72
CA ALA A 130 7.07 6.95 -8.32
C ALA A 130 8.42 6.37 -8.76
N MET A 131 9.03 5.52 -7.93
CA MET A 131 10.27 4.81 -8.29
C MET A 131 10.09 3.87 -9.48
N GLU A 132 9.03 3.06 -9.49
CA GLU A 132 8.76 2.12 -10.57
C GLU A 132 8.54 2.87 -11.89
N ARG A 133 7.80 3.98 -11.85
CA ARG A 133 7.59 4.86 -13.00
C ARG A 133 8.92 5.41 -13.53
N LEU A 134 9.76 5.97 -12.67
CA LEU A 134 11.06 6.52 -13.04
C LEU A 134 11.97 5.44 -13.64
N LYS A 135 12.03 4.27 -12.99
CA LYS A 135 12.83 3.13 -13.46
C LYS A 135 12.40 2.69 -14.86
N ARG A 136 11.09 2.51 -15.07
CA ARG A 136 10.53 2.09 -16.37
C ARG A 136 10.86 3.09 -17.49
N LEU A 137 10.74 4.40 -17.21
CA LEU A 137 11.07 5.44 -18.18
C LEU A 137 12.57 5.49 -18.48
N SER A 138 13.41 5.40 -17.45
CA SER A 138 14.88 5.33 -17.61
C SER A 138 15.31 4.10 -18.42
N ASP A 139 14.71 2.94 -18.15
CA ASP A 139 14.96 1.71 -18.90
C ASP A 139 14.53 1.84 -20.37
N ARG A 140 13.36 2.45 -20.64
CA ARG A 140 12.89 2.73 -22.00
C ARG A 140 13.84 3.70 -22.72
N ALA A 141 14.23 4.79 -22.08
CA ALA A 141 15.15 5.78 -22.64
C ALA A 141 16.53 5.19 -22.95
N SER A 142 17.02 4.27 -22.10
CA SER A 142 18.32 3.61 -22.30
C SER A 142 18.38 2.70 -23.53
N ARG A 143 17.23 2.30 -24.07
CA ARG A 143 17.13 1.44 -25.27
C ARG A 143 17.11 2.23 -26.58
N LEU A 144 17.08 3.56 -26.52
CA LEU A 144 17.17 4.40 -27.72
C LEU A 144 18.54 4.23 -28.39
N THR A 145 18.56 4.14 -29.71
CA THR A 145 19.79 3.90 -30.49
C THR A 145 20.70 5.13 -30.56
N GLN A 146 20.11 6.32 -30.58
CA GLN A 146 20.83 7.61 -30.59
C GLN A 146 20.11 8.60 -29.66
N PRO A 147 20.24 8.44 -28.32
CA PRO A 147 19.65 9.38 -27.38
C PRO A 147 20.43 10.69 -27.42
N ASP A 148 19.70 11.80 -27.43
CA ASP A 148 20.22 13.16 -27.27
C ASP A 148 21.00 13.29 -25.95
N GLU A 149 21.91 14.24 -25.88
CA GLU A 149 22.74 14.48 -24.69
C GLU A 149 21.90 14.72 -23.43
N GLU A 150 20.78 15.44 -23.58
CA GLU A 150 19.82 15.71 -22.49
C GLU A 150 19.21 14.40 -21.95
N ILE A 151 18.80 13.49 -22.83
CA ILE A 151 18.27 12.17 -22.44
C ILE A 151 19.34 11.35 -21.73
N ARG A 152 20.60 11.38 -22.21
CA ARG A 152 21.71 10.67 -21.57
C ARG A 152 21.96 11.18 -20.15
N LEU A 153 21.93 12.51 -19.95
CA LEU A 153 22.12 13.12 -18.64
C LEU A 153 20.98 12.73 -17.69
N LEU A 154 19.73 12.81 -18.15
CA LEU A 154 18.56 12.43 -17.34
C LEU A 154 18.55 10.94 -16.98
N ILE A 155 18.95 10.04 -17.89
CA ILE A 155 19.11 8.61 -17.56
C ILE A 155 20.12 8.44 -16.42
N LYS A 156 21.26 9.14 -16.49
CA LYS A 156 22.30 9.08 -15.44
C LYS A 156 21.75 9.60 -14.11
N GLN A 157 21.11 10.76 -14.09
CA GLN A 157 20.49 11.34 -12.89
C GLN A 157 19.42 10.42 -12.30
N SER A 158 18.56 9.84 -13.14
CA SER A 158 17.51 8.92 -12.71
C SER A 158 18.08 7.66 -12.06
N LYS A 159 19.18 7.10 -12.62
CA LYS A 159 19.88 5.96 -12.01
C LYS A 159 20.52 6.32 -10.67
N GLU A 160 21.05 7.53 -10.54
CA GLU A 160 21.61 8.02 -9.28
C GLU A 160 20.53 8.20 -8.20
N LEU A 161 19.39 8.81 -8.54
CA LEU A 161 18.22 8.92 -7.64
C LEU A 161 17.72 7.54 -7.19
N LEU A 162 17.53 6.61 -8.12
CA LEU A 162 17.11 5.23 -7.79
C LEU A 162 18.15 4.48 -6.95
N ALA A 163 19.45 4.79 -7.08
CA ALA A 163 20.48 4.19 -6.26
C ALA A 163 20.52 4.77 -4.84
N GLN A 164 20.11 6.02 -4.65
CA GLN A 164 20.02 6.67 -3.34
C GLN A 164 18.90 6.07 -2.47
N MET A 165 17.84 5.55 -3.09
CA MET A 165 16.75 4.84 -2.40
C MET A 165 17.19 3.60 -1.58
N ASN A 166 18.31 2.97 -1.95
CA ASN A 166 18.84 1.81 -1.23
C ASN A 166 19.78 2.19 -0.07
N ARG A 167 19.94 3.50 0.21
CA ARG A 167 20.80 3.99 1.28
C ARG A 167 19.93 4.25 2.51
N ASN A 168 20.31 3.69 3.65
CA ASN A 168 19.65 3.91 4.95
C ASN A 168 20.08 5.24 5.59
N ASP A 169 20.12 6.32 4.82
CA ASP A 169 20.61 7.64 5.25
C ASP A 169 19.64 8.74 4.80
N ASP A 170 19.75 9.95 5.37
CA ASP A 170 18.87 11.11 5.17
C ASP A 170 18.85 11.65 3.71
N ARG A 171 19.50 10.96 2.78
CA ARG A 171 19.59 11.28 1.36
C ARG A 171 18.59 10.49 0.51
N GLN A 172 17.57 9.91 1.13
CA GLN A 172 16.52 9.24 0.39
C GLN A 172 15.74 10.27 -0.44
N PRO A 173 15.60 10.08 -1.77
CA PRO A 173 14.89 11.04 -2.59
C PRO A 173 13.42 11.06 -2.20
N SER A 174 12.87 12.27 -2.16
CA SER A 174 11.46 12.49 -1.97
C SER A 174 10.66 11.98 -3.17
N LYS A 175 9.37 11.69 -2.94
CA LYS A 175 8.43 11.36 -4.02
C LYS A 175 8.44 12.44 -5.12
N GLU A 176 8.49 13.71 -4.72
CA GLU A 176 8.47 14.84 -5.65
C GLU A 176 9.70 14.86 -6.57
N GLU A 177 10.90 14.59 -6.04
CA GLU A 177 12.11 14.49 -6.86
C GLU A 177 12.03 13.35 -7.89
N LEU A 178 11.48 12.20 -7.49
CA LEU A 178 11.28 11.06 -8.39
C LEU A 178 10.26 11.37 -9.50
N ASP A 179 9.14 11.99 -9.14
CA ASP A 179 8.09 12.38 -10.09
C ASP A 179 8.59 13.45 -11.07
N GLN A 180 9.32 14.47 -10.61
CA GLN A 180 9.91 15.49 -11.48
C GLN A 180 10.90 14.89 -12.49
N ALA A 181 11.75 13.95 -12.06
CA ALA A 181 12.67 13.26 -12.96
C ALA A 181 11.92 12.40 -13.99
N ALA A 182 10.85 11.73 -13.56
CA ALA A 182 10.01 10.91 -14.41
C ALA A 182 9.28 11.76 -15.47
N ASP A 183 8.67 12.87 -15.07
CA ASP A 183 7.96 13.79 -15.95
C ASP A 183 8.87 14.33 -17.05
N ARG A 184 10.10 14.73 -16.70
CA ARG A 184 11.10 15.21 -17.68
C ARG A 184 11.48 14.14 -18.70
N LEU A 185 11.75 12.91 -18.24
CA LEU A 185 12.06 11.81 -19.14
C LEU A 185 10.87 11.50 -20.07
N GLU A 186 9.65 11.48 -19.54
CA GLU A 186 8.44 11.21 -20.32
C GLU A 186 8.20 12.27 -21.40
N GLN A 187 8.38 13.54 -21.08
CA GLN A 187 8.28 14.64 -22.04
C GLN A 187 9.27 14.49 -23.20
N LEU A 188 10.52 14.12 -22.93
CA LEU A 188 11.52 13.93 -23.98
C LEU A 188 11.30 12.65 -24.80
N LEU A 189 10.74 11.60 -24.22
CA LEU A 189 10.43 10.35 -24.92
C LEU A 189 9.18 10.42 -25.81
N THR A 190 8.39 11.49 -25.67
CA THR A 190 7.15 11.70 -26.42
C THR A 190 7.32 12.76 -27.53
N LYS A 191 8.46 13.48 -27.53
CA LYS A 191 8.89 14.34 -28.63
C LYS A 191 9.44 13.50 -29.79
#